data_AF-A0A8J3JBD5-F1
#
_entry.id   AF-A0A8J3JBD5-F1
#
_cell.length_a   1.000
_cell.length_b   1.000
_cell.length_c   1.000
_cell.angle_alpha   90.00
_cell.angle_beta   90.00
_cell.angle_gamma   90.00
#
_symmetry.space_group_name_H-M   'P 1'
#
loop_
_entity.id
_entity.type
_entity.pdbx_description
1 polymer ?
#
loop_
_entity_poly.entity_id
_entity_poly.type
_entity_poly.pdbx_seq_one_letter_code
_entity_poly.pdbx_strand_id
1 'polypeptide(L)'
;MTEKVALVTGASRAIGLGVAVARALGEQGHRTIVTARDGARAEEHAATLRSEGFSAEGLRLDLADTGDFGRVAEHVTRAHGRLDVLVNNASCMPDMDVASMLDADIGYVRTALDVNVVGVWALVQAMSPLLRAAPAARVVNVSSGAYQQIAAGADLPGQVGAPAYSMSKYVLNVLTASLATAFRGTGVLVNAVDRGGSTRTRSSVWTRRTGPRPRAPRGSRGRRRCPTAGPAAVCSPTASASPDGEDRRWQRAKGRLPAWRWGPVRRPGESAGRVPCAAAGHPGQLVRSRTISRQRPRPETQQAPVVQKVRIRYAKRGRLAFTSHRDFARALERAVRRANVPIAYSSGFSPHPRISYASAAPTGVASEAEYLEMGLQAPMDVEDLRAALDAALPPGLDVLEAVVAHGSDFADRMSASHWRIALSGVDDATAAAAVAAFLAAEEVPVERMTKSGRRTMDSRSPVLSLRTVTDGGDAGTDPAAGVGNTTTVPTAGSTAVPCAILDLVVRHVTPSVRPDDVLAGLHAVAALEPPVPPKVTRLAQGTLTGQGEITDPLVADRDRAVSGTPST
;
A
#
# COMPACT_ATOMS: atom_id res chain seq x y z
N MET A 1 -9.62 23.45 21.07
CA MET A 1 -8.67 23.57 19.93
C MET A 1 -9.40 24.23 18.76
N THR A 2 -8.72 24.81 17.77
CA THR A 2 -9.41 25.27 16.53
C THR A 2 -9.84 24.08 15.68
N GLU A 3 -11.07 24.08 15.15
CA GLU A 3 -11.61 23.06 14.23
C GLU A 3 -10.69 22.94 12.98
N LYS A 4 -10.39 21.71 12.55
CA LYS A 4 -9.54 21.47 11.36
C LYS A 4 -10.41 21.32 10.13
N VAL A 5 -10.00 21.89 9.00
CA VAL A 5 -10.80 21.91 7.77
C VAL A 5 -10.23 20.97 6.72
N ALA A 6 -11.06 20.06 6.20
CA ALA A 6 -10.66 18.97 5.32
C ALA A 6 -11.51 18.90 4.05
N LEU A 7 -10.91 19.01 2.87
CA LEU A 7 -11.59 18.87 1.58
C LEU A 7 -11.34 17.49 0.98
N VAL A 8 -12.42 16.77 0.62
CA VAL A 8 -12.38 15.41 0.09
C VAL A 8 -13.07 15.36 -1.28
N THR A 9 -12.29 15.16 -2.35
CA THR A 9 -12.82 15.16 -3.71
C THR A 9 -13.41 13.82 -4.10
N GLY A 10 -14.44 13.81 -4.96
CA GLY A 10 -14.99 12.58 -5.56
C GLY A 10 -16.00 11.82 -4.69
N ALA A 11 -16.70 12.52 -3.80
CA ALA A 11 -17.71 11.98 -2.89
C ALA A 11 -19.06 11.65 -3.58
N SER A 12 -19.07 11.23 -4.85
CA SER A 12 -20.29 11.07 -5.68
C SER A 12 -21.18 9.85 -5.36
N ARG A 13 -20.82 9.06 -4.35
CA ARG A 13 -21.52 7.83 -3.94
C ARG A 13 -21.55 7.78 -2.40
N ALA A 14 -22.72 7.59 -1.81
CA ALA A 14 -22.89 7.42 -0.36
C ALA A 14 -21.93 6.37 0.25
N ILE A 15 -21.81 5.19 -0.37
CA ILE A 15 -20.90 4.11 0.05
C ILE A 15 -19.56 4.16 -0.71
N GLY A 16 -19.11 5.36 -1.09
CA GLY A 16 -17.84 5.63 -1.78
C GLY A 16 -16.70 5.97 -0.82
N LEU A 17 -15.45 5.86 -1.27
CA LEU A 17 -14.28 6.22 -0.45
C LEU A 17 -14.34 7.67 0.04
N GLY A 18 -14.77 8.61 -0.81
CA GLY A 18 -14.85 10.03 -0.44
C GLY A 18 -15.75 10.29 0.77
N VAL A 19 -16.93 9.67 0.82
CA VAL A 19 -17.86 9.81 1.95
C VAL A 19 -17.34 9.07 3.19
N ALA A 20 -16.76 7.88 3.02
CA ALA A 20 -16.14 7.14 4.13
C ALA A 20 -14.93 7.87 4.75
N VAL A 21 -14.10 8.53 3.94
CA VAL A 21 -12.98 9.35 4.40
C VAL A 21 -13.47 10.63 5.07
N ALA A 22 -14.51 11.28 4.53
CA ALA A 22 -15.13 12.43 5.18
C ALA A 22 -15.72 12.06 6.55
N ARG A 23 -16.45 10.94 6.66
CA ARG A 23 -16.93 10.41 7.94
C ARG A 23 -15.78 10.21 8.95
N ALA A 24 -14.74 9.48 8.55
CA ALA A 24 -13.59 9.21 9.40
C ALA A 24 -12.80 10.48 9.82
N LEU A 25 -12.95 11.59 9.10
CA LEU A 25 -12.42 12.91 9.48
C LEU A 25 -13.39 13.67 10.41
N GLY A 26 -14.70 13.56 10.19
CA GLY A 26 -15.74 14.08 11.09
C GLY A 26 -15.69 13.41 12.48
N GLU A 27 -15.46 12.11 12.53
CA GLU A 27 -15.17 11.33 13.76
C GLU A 27 -13.94 11.86 14.53
N GLN A 28 -13.00 12.53 13.83
CA GLN A 28 -11.81 13.18 14.41
C GLN A 28 -12.02 14.69 14.68
N GLY A 29 -13.26 15.19 14.61
CA GLY A 29 -13.59 16.59 14.86
C GLY A 29 -13.13 17.55 13.75
N HIS A 30 -12.99 17.07 12.50
CA HIS A 30 -12.76 17.95 11.36
C HIS A 30 -14.09 18.46 10.76
N ARG A 31 -14.07 19.71 10.29
CA ARG A 31 -15.03 20.22 9.31
C ARG A 31 -14.69 19.64 7.94
N THR A 32 -15.67 19.05 7.28
CA THR A 32 -15.46 18.33 6.01
C THR A 32 -16.18 19.00 4.85
N ILE A 33 -15.48 19.08 3.73
CA ILE A 33 -15.95 19.66 2.47
C ILE A 33 -15.92 18.55 1.43
N VAL A 34 -17.06 17.92 1.19
CA VAL A 34 -17.19 16.82 0.23
C VAL A 34 -17.52 17.38 -1.15
N THR A 35 -16.84 16.91 -2.20
CA THR A 35 -17.04 17.47 -3.55
C THR A 35 -17.29 16.41 -4.62
N ALA A 36 -18.11 16.76 -5.60
CA ALA A 36 -18.40 15.94 -6.78
C ALA A 36 -18.78 16.81 -7.99
N ARG A 37 -18.71 16.24 -9.20
CA ARG A 37 -19.09 16.93 -10.45
C ARG A 37 -20.55 17.40 -10.45
N ASP A 38 -21.39 16.66 -9.74
CA ASP A 38 -22.76 16.99 -9.40
C ASP A 38 -22.78 17.55 -7.97
N GLY A 39 -23.08 18.85 -7.86
CA GLY A 39 -23.10 19.55 -6.57
C GLY A 39 -24.30 19.16 -5.68
N ALA A 40 -25.44 18.81 -6.28
CA ALA A 40 -26.61 18.39 -5.51
C ALA A 40 -26.34 17.04 -4.80
N ARG A 41 -25.67 16.11 -5.48
CA ARG A 41 -25.21 14.85 -4.88
C ARG A 41 -24.08 15.03 -3.87
N ALA A 42 -23.20 16.02 -4.05
CA ALA A 42 -22.22 16.36 -3.02
C ALA A 42 -22.92 16.80 -1.73
N GLU A 43 -23.95 17.64 -1.85
CA GLU A 43 -24.72 18.15 -0.72
C GLU A 43 -25.68 17.11 -0.10
N GLU A 44 -26.23 16.18 -0.88
CA GLU A 44 -26.96 14.99 -0.39
C GLU A 44 -26.11 14.17 0.60
N HIS A 45 -24.86 13.90 0.25
CA HIS A 45 -23.95 13.15 1.12
C HIS A 45 -23.39 14.00 2.27
N ALA A 46 -23.26 15.32 2.10
CA ALA A 46 -22.96 16.23 3.22
C ALA A 46 -24.11 16.29 4.23
N ALA A 47 -25.37 16.38 3.77
CA ALA A 47 -26.55 16.35 4.61
C ALA A 47 -26.67 15.02 5.39
N THR A 48 -26.30 13.90 4.76
CA THR A 48 -26.20 12.60 5.43
C THR A 48 -25.18 12.67 6.58
N LEU A 49 -23.96 13.16 6.33
CA LEU A 49 -22.93 13.31 7.37
C LEU A 49 -23.38 14.26 8.50
N ARG A 50 -24.12 15.34 8.19
CA ARG A 50 -24.69 16.23 9.21
C ARG A 50 -25.79 15.56 10.04
N SER A 51 -26.61 14.70 9.45
CA SER A 51 -27.63 13.93 10.19
C SER A 51 -27.01 12.91 11.17
N GLU A 52 -25.76 12.55 10.96
CA GLU A 52 -24.94 11.68 11.82
C GLU A 52 -24.14 12.48 12.88
N GLY A 53 -24.33 13.81 12.95
CA GLY A 53 -23.68 14.70 13.91
C GLY A 53 -22.38 15.35 13.43
N PHE A 54 -21.93 15.09 12.19
CA PHE A 54 -20.64 15.60 11.69
C PHE A 54 -20.73 16.99 11.04
N SER A 55 -19.64 17.75 11.13
CA SER A 55 -19.46 19.05 10.48
C SER A 55 -19.17 18.85 8.98
N ALA A 56 -20.16 19.05 8.10
CA ALA A 56 -20.05 18.74 6.67
C ALA A 56 -20.79 19.70 5.71
N GLU A 57 -20.16 20.07 4.59
CA GLU A 57 -20.73 20.83 3.46
C GLU A 57 -20.39 20.21 2.10
N GLY A 58 -21.29 20.32 1.12
CA GLY A 58 -21.16 19.74 -0.22
C GLY A 58 -20.97 20.80 -1.31
N LEU A 59 -19.96 20.62 -2.17
CA LEU A 59 -19.67 21.55 -3.28
C LEU A 59 -19.56 20.83 -4.63
N ARG A 60 -19.95 21.54 -5.72
CA ARG A 60 -19.52 21.15 -7.06
C ARG A 60 -17.99 21.21 -7.14
N LEU A 61 -17.38 20.18 -7.74
CA LEU A 61 -16.03 20.20 -8.27
C LEU A 61 -15.90 19.14 -9.38
N ASP A 62 -15.64 19.56 -10.61
CA ASP A 62 -15.08 18.69 -11.65
C ASP A 62 -13.58 18.95 -11.84
N LEU A 63 -12.77 17.89 -11.81
CA LEU A 63 -11.32 18.00 -12.03
C LEU A 63 -10.97 18.23 -13.52
N ALA A 64 -11.93 18.08 -14.43
CA ALA A 64 -11.79 18.48 -15.84
C ALA A 64 -12.17 19.95 -16.10
N ASP A 65 -12.75 20.66 -15.12
CA ASP A 65 -13.26 22.03 -15.26
C ASP A 65 -12.36 23.02 -14.49
N THR A 66 -11.50 23.74 -15.20
CA THR A 66 -10.57 24.70 -14.59
C THR A 66 -11.28 25.88 -13.92
N GLY A 67 -12.54 26.15 -14.23
CA GLY A 67 -13.34 27.19 -13.61
C GLY A 67 -13.75 26.88 -12.16
N ASP A 68 -13.86 25.60 -11.79
CA ASP A 68 -14.26 25.22 -10.43
C ASP A 68 -13.16 25.47 -9.39
N PHE A 69 -11.87 25.41 -9.76
CA PHE A 69 -10.77 25.47 -8.79
C PHE A 69 -10.71 26.82 -8.05
N GLY A 70 -10.85 27.93 -8.77
CA GLY A 70 -10.88 29.28 -8.19
C GLY A 70 -12.09 29.46 -7.26
N ARG A 71 -13.29 29.17 -7.76
CA ARG A 71 -14.56 29.26 -7.01
C ARG A 71 -14.55 28.44 -5.70
N VAL A 72 -13.97 27.23 -5.72
CA VAL A 72 -13.86 26.41 -4.50
C VAL A 72 -12.79 26.96 -3.56
N ALA A 73 -11.65 27.46 -4.07
CA ALA A 73 -10.63 28.09 -3.23
C ALA A 73 -11.14 29.39 -2.56
N GLU A 74 -11.87 30.23 -3.30
CA GLU A 74 -12.54 31.44 -2.78
C GLU A 74 -13.56 31.09 -1.68
N HIS A 75 -14.37 30.04 -1.86
CA HIS A 75 -15.30 29.57 -0.85
C HIS A 75 -14.59 29.13 0.44
N VAL A 76 -13.55 28.29 0.33
CA VAL A 76 -12.76 27.86 1.50
C VAL A 76 -12.04 29.04 2.16
N THR A 77 -11.54 30.01 1.37
CA THR A 77 -10.92 31.23 1.90
C THR A 77 -11.92 32.06 2.71
N ARG A 78 -13.11 32.32 2.15
CA ARG A 78 -14.15 33.14 2.80
C ARG A 78 -14.79 32.46 4.01
N ALA A 79 -14.95 31.14 3.99
CA ALA A 79 -15.59 30.41 5.08
C ALA A 79 -14.62 30.03 6.20
N HIS A 80 -13.36 29.70 5.87
CA HIS A 80 -12.44 28.98 6.76
C HIS A 80 -11.04 29.59 6.88
N GLY A 81 -10.62 30.43 5.92
CA GLY A 81 -9.30 31.08 5.89
C GLY A 81 -8.07 30.16 5.69
N ARG A 82 -8.21 28.84 5.87
CA ARG A 82 -7.15 27.83 5.75
C ARG A 82 -7.68 26.49 5.24
N LEU A 83 -6.78 25.58 4.91
CA LEU A 83 -7.10 24.18 4.63
C LEU A 83 -6.09 23.25 5.30
N ASP A 84 -6.53 22.50 6.32
CA ASP A 84 -5.68 21.58 7.09
C ASP A 84 -5.48 20.23 6.37
N VAL A 85 -6.46 19.76 5.59
CA VAL A 85 -6.37 18.49 4.84
C VAL A 85 -6.96 18.62 3.44
N LEU A 86 -6.27 18.08 2.44
CA LEU A 86 -6.77 17.93 1.07
C LEU A 86 -6.63 16.45 0.62
N VAL A 87 -7.75 15.77 0.41
CA VAL A 87 -7.79 14.38 -0.09
C VAL A 87 -8.23 14.36 -1.55
N ASN A 88 -7.27 14.11 -2.43
CA ASN A 88 -7.49 13.94 -3.87
C ASN A 88 -7.92 12.49 -4.15
N ASN A 89 -9.21 12.22 -3.91
CA ASN A 89 -9.87 10.92 -4.14
C ASN A 89 -10.63 10.86 -5.49
N ALA A 90 -11.05 11.99 -6.05
CA ALA A 90 -11.69 12.02 -7.38
C ALA A 90 -10.77 11.43 -8.45
N SER A 91 -11.32 10.55 -9.28
CA SER A 91 -10.56 9.85 -10.31
C SER A 91 -11.49 9.25 -11.38
N CYS A 92 -11.02 9.15 -12.61
CA CYS A 92 -11.66 8.38 -13.68
C CYS A 92 -10.78 7.18 -14.10
N MET A 93 -11.41 6.13 -14.64
CA MET A 93 -10.76 4.96 -15.22
C MET A 93 -11.58 4.59 -16.48
N PRO A 94 -11.30 5.23 -17.63
CA PRO A 94 -12.12 5.10 -18.84
C PRO A 94 -11.91 3.76 -19.58
N ASP A 95 -10.81 3.07 -19.30
CA ASP A 95 -10.24 1.98 -20.07
C ASP A 95 -10.24 0.63 -19.32
N MET A 96 -11.20 0.43 -18.42
CA MET A 96 -11.39 -0.78 -17.59
C MET A 96 -11.13 -2.11 -18.31
N ASP A 97 -11.67 -2.24 -19.53
CA ASP A 97 -11.71 -3.49 -20.28
C ASP A 97 -10.54 -3.66 -21.27
N VAL A 98 -9.58 -2.73 -21.26
CA VAL A 98 -8.36 -2.77 -22.11
C VAL A 98 -7.24 -3.54 -21.40
N ALA A 99 -6.69 -4.55 -22.06
CA ALA A 99 -5.64 -5.45 -21.52
C ALA A 99 -4.25 -5.27 -22.18
N SER A 100 -4.03 -4.15 -22.89
CA SER A 100 -2.86 -3.97 -23.75
C SER A 100 -2.55 -2.49 -23.94
N MET A 101 -1.27 -2.12 -23.86
CA MET A 101 -0.80 -0.76 -24.14
C MET A 101 -0.98 -0.34 -25.61
N LEU A 102 -1.10 -1.30 -26.54
CA LEU A 102 -1.26 -1.04 -27.97
C LEU A 102 -2.73 -0.79 -28.36
N ASP A 103 -3.66 -1.34 -27.58
CA ASP A 103 -5.11 -1.24 -27.78
C ASP A 103 -5.73 -0.09 -26.94
N ALA A 104 -4.90 0.80 -26.42
CA ALA A 104 -5.29 1.92 -25.57
C ALA A 104 -5.77 3.12 -26.39
N ASP A 105 -7.05 3.50 -26.25
CA ASP A 105 -7.58 4.71 -26.88
C ASP A 105 -6.88 5.97 -26.37
N ILE A 106 -6.44 6.84 -27.29
CA ILE A 106 -5.65 8.04 -26.96
C ILE A 106 -6.52 9.15 -26.35
N GLY A 107 -7.84 9.16 -26.61
CA GLY A 107 -8.80 10.00 -25.90
C GLY A 107 -8.97 9.57 -24.43
N TYR A 108 -8.98 8.27 -24.16
CA TYR A 108 -8.98 7.69 -22.82
C TYR A 108 -7.65 7.97 -22.09
N VAL A 109 -6.50 7.86 -22.76
CA VAL A 109 -5.18 8.29 -22.22
C VAL A 109 -5.20 9.75 -21.79
N ARG A 110 -5.69 10.66 -22.66
CA ARG A 110 -5.84 12.08 -22.32
C ARG A 110 -6.78 12.28 -21.14
N THR A 111 -8.01 11.76 -21.21
CA THR A 111 -9.03 11.87 -20.16
C THR A 111 -8.52 11.39 -18.79
N ALA A 112 -7.76 10.29 -18.75
CA ALA A 112 -7.16 9.77 -17.53
C ALA A 112 -6.07 10.70 -16.97
N LEU A 113 -5.21 11.26 -17.81
CA LEU A 113 -4.18 12.22 -17.40
C LEU A 113 -4.79 13.56 -16.97
N ASP A 114 -5.73 14.09 -17.73
CA ASP A 114 -6.41 15.37 -17.48
C ASP A 114 -7.11 15.35 -16.12
N VAL A 115 -7.88 14.30 -15.82
CA VAL A 115 -8.59 14.18 -14.53
C VAL A 115 -7.66 13.75 -13.39
N ASN A 116 -6.87 12.68 -13.56
CA ASN A 116 -6.14 12.06 -12.44
C ASN A 116 -4.79 12.72 -12.13
N VAL A 117 -4.27 13.58 -13.02
CA VAL A 117 -2.96 14.25 -12.86
C VAL A 117 -3.10 15.76 -12.99
N VAL A 118 -3.62 16.28 -14.12
CA VAL A 118 -3.64 17.72 -14.39
C VAL A 118 -4.61 18.44 -13.45
N GLY A 119 -5.85 17.96 -13.32
CA GLY A 119 -6.84 18.50 -12.39
C GLY A 119 -6.43 18.40 -10.93
N VAL A 120 -5.75 17.30 -10.55
CA VAL A 120 -5.17 17.15 -9.20
C VAL A 120 -4.07 18.18 -8.94
N TRP A 121 -3.18 18.42 -9.91
CA TRP A 121 -2.12 19.43 -9.79
C TRP A 121 -2.70 20.86 -9.78
N ALA A 122 -3.67 21.16 -10.64
CA ALA A 122 -4.35 22.45 -10.68
C ALA A 122 -5.08 22.77 -9.37
N LEU A 123 -5.79 21.79 -8.79
CA LEU A 123 -6.43 21.93 -7.48
C LEU A 123 -5.41 22.17 -6.35
N VAL A 124 -4.30 21.43 -6.32
CA VAL A 124 -3.24 21.64 -5.31
C VAL A 124 -2.58 23.02 -5.45
N GLN A 125 -2.47 23.56 -6.68
CA GLN A 125 -1.99 24.92 -6.91
C GLN A 125 -3.00 25.97 -6.38
N ALA A 126 -4.29 25.84 -6.72
CA ALA A 126 -5.35 26.74 -6.23
C ALA A 126 -5.47 26.72 -4.69
N MET A 127 -5.28 25.56 -4.06
CA MET A 127 -5.32 25.41 -2.61
C MET A 127 -3.99 25.74 -1.91
N SER A 128 -2.91 26.03 -2.65
CA SER A 128 -1.57 26.27 -2.08
C SER A 128 -1.52 27.38 -1.02
N PRO A 129 -2.20 28.54 -1.16
CA PRO A 129 -2.23 29.56 -0.11
C PRO A 129 -2.90 29.06 1.18
N LEU A 130 -4.04 28.38 1.05
CA LEU A 130 -4.83 27.85 2.17
C LEU A 130 -4.10 26.72 2.92
N LEU A 131 -3.40 25.86 2.18
CA LEU A 131 -2.53 24.82 2.73
C LEU A 131 -1.34 25.43 3.49
N ARG A 132 -0.79 26.56 3.02
CA ARG A 132 0.33 27.27 3.69
C ARG A 132 -0.12 28.07 4.91
N ALA A 133 -1.39 28.48 4.99
CA ALA A 133 -1.98 29.16 6.15
C ALA A 133 -2.29 28.20 7.31
N ALA A 134 -2.42 26.89 7.06
CA ALA A 134 -2.59 25.88 8.10
C ALA A 134 -1.22 25.41 8.67
N PRO A 135 -1.07 25.28 10.00
CA PRO A 135 0.24 25.06 10.64
C PRO A 135 0.88 23.70 10.32
N ALA A 136 0.07 22.73 9.90
CA ALA A 136 0.50 21.35 9.69
C ALA A 136 -0.31 20.64 8.58
N ALA A 137 -0.51 21.30 7.44
CA ALA A 137 -1.42 20.80 6.39
C ALA A 137 -1.00 19.45 5.78
N ARG A 138 -1.98 18.66 5.34
CA ARG A 138 -1.77 17.31 4.79
C ARG A 138 -2.48 17.15 3.44
N VAL A 139 -1.72 16.91 2.37
CA VAL A 139 -2.26 16.55 1.05
C VAL A 139 -2.10 15.05 0.83
N VAL A 140 -3.20 14.36 0.51
CA VAL A 140 -3.26 12.91 0.32
C VAL A 140 -3.81 12.60 -1.07
N ASN A 141 -2.97 12.02 -1.93
CA ASN A 141 -3.35 11.60 -3.27
C ASN A 141 -3.74 10.11 -3.26
N VAL A 142 -4.96 9.79 -3.70
CA VAL A 142 -5.42 8.39 -3.77
C VAL A 142 -4.90 7.76 -5.06
N SER A 143 -3.92 6.89 -4.89
CA SER A 143 -3.28 6.09 -5.93
C SER A 143 -3.98 4.72 -6.08
N SER A 144 -3.39 3.83 -6.87
CA SER A 144 -3.89 2.46 -7.10
C SER A 144 -2.75 1.56 -7.53
N GLY A 145 -2.57 0.41 -6.89
CA GLY A 145 -1.52 -0.58 -7.15
C GLY A 145 -1.40 -1.03 -8.62
N ALA A 146 -2.43 -0.80 -9.43
CA ALA A 146 -2.38 -0.88 -10.90
C ALA A 146 -1.19 -0.11 -11.52
N TYR A 147 -0.69 0.95 -10.87
CA TYR A 147 0.52 1.67 -11.29
C TYR A 147 1.75 0.76 -11.42
N GLN A 148 1.80 -0.35 -10.67
CA GLN A 148 2.94 -1.27 -10.64
C GLN A 148 3.13 -1.97 -11.99
N GLN A 149 2.06 -2.13 -12.79
CA GLN A 149 2.14 -2.65 -14.15
C GLN A 149 2.98 -1.73 -15.06
N ILE A 150 2.86 -0.41 -14.89
CA ILE A 150 3.65 0.58 -15.64
C ILE A 150 5.06 0.70 -15.06
N ALA A 151 5.19 0.65 -13.74
CA ALA A 151 6.49 0.72 -13.05
C ALA A 151 7.42 -0.48 -13.33
N ALA A 152 6.87 -1.64 -13.70
CA ALA A 152 7.66 -2.82 -14.06
C ALA A 152 8.32 -2.70 -15.45
N GLY A 153 7.76 -1.90 -16.36
CA GLY A 153 8.34 -1.68 -17.70
C GLY A 153 8.57 -2.99 -18.47
N ALA A 154 9.83 -3.29 -18.77
CA ALA A 154 10.21 -4.52 -19.47
C ALA A 154 10.12 -5.79 -18.61
N ASP A 155 10.13 -5.66 -17.28
CA ASP A 155 10.04 -6.78 -16.32
C ASP A 155 8.58 -7.14 -15.96
N LEU A 156 7.60 -6.65 -16.73
CA LEU A 156 6.17 -6.87 -16.50
C LEU A 156 5.81 -8.36 -16.68
N PRO A 157 5.29 -9.06 -15.65
CA PRO A 157 4.99 -10.50 -15.72
C PRO A 157 3.72 -10.87 -16.51
N GLY A 158 3.21 -10.01 -17.39
CA GLY A 158 1.96 -10.26 -18.12
C GLY A 158 1.46 -9.07 -18.95
N GLN A 159 0.13 -9.01 -19.15
CA GLN A 159 -0.57 -7.92 -19.83
C GLN A 159 -0.82 -6.71 -18.89
N VAL A 160 -1.03 -5.52 -19.48
CA VAL A 160 -1.40 -4.30 -18.72
C VAL A 160 -2.91 -4.12 -18.75
N GLY A 161 -3.58 -4.34 -17.62
CA GLY A 161 -4.99 -3.98 -17.44
C GLY A 161 -5.15 -2.48 -17.17
N ALA A 162 -6.09 -1.83 -17.86
CA ALA A 162 -6.37 -0.39 -17.79
C ALA A 162 -5.09 0.47 -17.93
N PRO A 163 -4.42 0.46 -19.10
CA PRO A 163 -3.14 1.14 -19.34
C PRO A 163 -3.18 2.66 -19.12
N ALA A 164 -4.21 3.37 -19.58
CA ALA A 164 -4.36 4.82 -19.39
C ALA A 164 -4.53 5.17 -17.90
N TYR A 165 -5.41 4.45 -17.20
CA TYR A 165 -5.57 4.63 -15.76
C TYR A 165 -4.28 4.31 -15.00
N SER A 166 -3.68 3.15 -15.25
CA SER A 166 -2.44 2.70 -14.60
C SER A 166 -1.29 3.68 -14.83
N MET A 167 -1.15 4.23 -16.03
CA MET A 167 -0.17 5.27 -16.36
C MET A 167 -0.48 6.58 -15.65
N SER A 168 -1.74 7.01 -15.60
CA SER A 168 -2.12 8.22 -14.85
C SER A 168 -1.83 8.10 -13.34
N LYS A 169 -1.99 6.91 -12.74
CA LYS A 169 -1.66 6.65 -11.33
C LYS A 169 -0.15 6.51 -11.08
N TYR A 170 0.61 6.02 -12.05
CA TYR A 170 2.08 6.09 -12.02
C TYR A 170 2.56 7.55 -12.02
N VAL A 171 2.06 8.38 -12.94
CA VAL A 171 2.41 9.81 -13.02
C VAL A 171 1.94 10.56 -11.77
N LEU A 172 0.77 10.24 -11.21
CA LEU A 172 0.30 10.82 -9.94
C LEU A 172 1.26 10.53 -8.76
N ASN A 173 1.89 9.35 -8.71
CA ASN A 173 2.89 9.05 -7.68
C ASN A 173 4.16 9.90 -7.85
N VAL A 174 4.62 10.13 -9.09
CA VAL A 174 5.75 11.03 -9.38
C VAL A 174 5.39 12.48 -9.02
N LEU A 175 4.22 12.96 -9.45
CA LEU A 175 3.68 14.28 -9.10
C LEU A 175 3.60 14.48 -7.58
N THR A 176 3.20 13.45 -6.82
CA THR A 176 3.18 13.49 -5.35
C THR A 176 4.56 13.79 -4.76
N ALA A 177 5.62 13.15 -5.25
CA ALA A 177 6.99 13.38 -4.79
C ALA A 177 7.54 14.76 -5.22
N SER A 178 7.16 15.24 -6.41
CA SER A 178 7.47 16.59 -6.89
C SER A 178 6.77 17.67 -6.06
N LEU A 179 5.48 17.50 -5.75
CA LEU A 179 4.72 18.40 -4.88
C LEU A 179 5.28 18.40 -3.45
N ALA A 180 5.58 17.23 -2.87
CA ALA A 180 6.28 17.14 -1.58
C ALA A 180 7.64 17.88 -1.60
N THR A 181 8.28 17.97 -2.75
CA THR A 181 9.52 18.73 -2.94
C THR A 181 9.27 20.25 -3.06
N ALA A 182 8.21 20.68 -3.74
CA ALA A 182 7.79 22.08 -3.85
C ALA A 182 7.21 22.68 -2.53
N PHE A 183 6.87 21.83 -1.56
CA PHE A 183 6.44 22.21 -0.21
C PHE A 183 7.54 22.05 0.87
N ARG A 184 8.80 21.75 0.50
CA ARG A 184 9.93 21.77 1.46
C ARG A 184 10.06 23.17 2.10
N GLY A 185 10.42 23.19 3.38
CA GLY A 185 10.46 24.44 4.16
C GLY A 185 9.09 24.96 4.59
N THR A 186 8.00 24.21 4.36
CA THR A 186 6.64 24.55 4.83
C THR A 186 6.10 23.45 5.75
N GLY A 187 5.05 23.74 6.52
CA GLY A 187 4.33 22.75 7.32
C GLY A 187 3.51 21.72 6.52
N VAL A 188 3.43 21.88 5.18
CA VAL A 188 2.62 21.06 4.29
C VAL A 188 3.34 19.75 3.92
N LEU A 189 2.71 18.61 4.19
CA LEU A 189 3.21 17.30 3.77
C LEU A 189 2.30 16.71 2.70
N VAL A 190 2.90 16.23 1.59
CA VAL A 190 2.20 15.59 0.46
C VAL A 190 2.56 14.12 0.40
N ASN A 191 1.56 13.23 0.42
CA ASN A 191 1.74 11.77 0.37
C ASN A 191 0.73 11.13 -0.58
N ALA A 192 1.01 9.89 -1.01
CA ALA A 192 0.09 9.06 -1.76
C ALA A 192 -0.28 7.81 -0.95
N VAL A 193 -1.51 7.33 -1.12
CA VAL A 193 -2.03 6.10 -0.50
C VAL A 193 -2.61 5.19 -1.58
N ASP A 194 -2.30 3.89 -1.51
CA ASP A 194 -2.97 2.87 -2.33
C ASP A 194 -4.14 2.28 -1.53
N ARG A 195 -5.28 2.08 -2.20
CA ARG A 195 -6.51 1.53 -1.62
C ARG A 195 -6.60 0.01 -1.73
N GLY A 196 -5.77 -0.61 -2.58
CA GLY A 196 -5.85 -2.04 -2.88
C GLY A 196 -7.13 -2.43 -3.65
N GLY A 197 -7.19 -3.69 -4.09
CA GLY A 197 -8.30 -4.17 -4.93
C GLY A 197 -9.63 -4.39 -4.19
N SER A 198 -9.59 -4.70 -2.90
CA SER A 198 -10.73 -5.25 -2.15
C SER A 198 -11.73 -4.18 -1.66
N THR A 199 -12.31 -3.39 -2.57
CA THR A 199 -13.27 -2.34 -2.20
C THR A 199 -14.48 -2.29 -3.13
N ARG A 200 -15.68 -2.08 -2.56
CA ARG A 200 -17.01 -2.23 -3.20
C ARG A 200 -17.37 -1.11 -4.19
N THR A 201 -16.46 -0.79 -5.10
CA THR A 201 -16.54 0.33 -6.04
C THR A 201 -17.16 -0.11 -7.38
N ARG A 202 -18.49 -0.20 -7.47
CA ARG A 202 -19.15 -0.44 -8.78
C ARG A 202 -18.94 0.75 -9.72
N SER A 203 -18.35 0.51 -10.88
CA SER A 203 -18.50 1.36 -12.07
C SER A 203 -19.98 1.36 -12.50
N SER A 204 -20.41 2.37 -13.26
CA SER A 204 -21.79 2.52 -13.71
C SER A 204 -22.18 1.61 -14.88
N VAL A 205 -21.36 0.58 -15.17
CA VAL A 205 -21.55 -0.39 -16.26
C VAL A 205 -21.49 -1.81 -15.68
N TRP A 206 -22.41 -2.11 -14.75
CA TRP A 206 -22.54 -3.46 -14.15
C TRP A 206 -23.94 -4.04 -14.33
N THR A 207 -24.44 -4.00 -15.57
CA THR A 207 -25.54 -4.86 -16.01
C THR A 207 -25.05 -6.31 -16.13
N ARG A 208 -25.82 -7.25 -15.58
CA ARG A 208 -25.41 -8.65 -15.39
C ARG A 208 -25.06 -9.35 -16.71
N ARG A 209 -23.98 -10.14 -16.73
CA ARG A 209 -23.88 -11.34 -17.60
C ARG A 209 -23.09 -12.50 -16.98
N THR A 210 -23.39 -12.80 -15.72
CA THR A 210 -22.97 -14.04 -15.05
C THR A 210 -23.76 -15.24 -15.59
N GLY A 211 -23.35 -15.75 -16.75
CA GLY A 211 -23.70 -17.09 -17.24
C GLY A 211 -22.55 -18.07 -16.97
N PRO A 212 -22.81 -19.38 -16.78
CA PRO A 212 -21.74 -20.36 -16.60
C PRO A 212 -20.84 -20.44 -17.85
N ARG A 213 -19.52 -20.43 -17.66
CA ARG A 213 -18.57 -20.77 -18.74
C ARG A 213 -18.56 -22.28 -18.93
N PRO A 214 -18.79 -22.83 -20.14
CA PRO A 214 -18.63 -24.25 -20.41
C PRO A 214 -17.19 -24.72 -20.14
N ARG A 215 -17.02 -25.95 -19.63
CA ARG A 215 -15.71 -26.61 -19.58
C ARG A 215 -15.27 -26.95 -21.01
N ALA A 216 -14.08 -26.49 -21.42
CA ALA A 216 -13.42 -27.00 -22.62
C ALA A 216 -12.96 -28.45 -22.39
N PRO A 217 -13.14 -29.38 -23.36
CA PRO A 217 -12.71 -30.77 -23.22
C PRO A 217 -11.18 -30.90 -23.33
N ARG A 218 -10.62 -31.92 -22.67
CA ARG A 218 -9.18 -32.25 -22.76
C ARG A 218 -8.87 -32.95 -24.09
N GLY A 219 -8.22 -32.26 -25.01
CA GLY A 219 -7.61 -32.85 -26.22
C GLY A 219 -6.21 -33.41 -25.96
N SER A 220 -5.88 -34.57 -26.53
CA SER A 220 -4.64 -35.31 -26.24
C SER A 220 -3.51 -35.08 -27.25
N ARG A 221 -2.27 -35.00 -26.71
CA ARG A 221 -0.95 -35.22 -27.33
C ARG A 221 -0.90 -35.46 -28.86
N GLY A 222 -0.24 -34.54 -29.59
CA GLY A 222 0.30 -34.79 -30.93
C GLY A 222 1.65 -34.11 -31.13
N ARG A 223 2.72 -34.87 -31.43
CA ARG A 223 4.07 -34.32 -31.70
C ARG A 223 4.26 -34.01 -33.19
N ARG A 224 4.89 -32.87 -33.50
CA ARG A 224 5.93 -32.76 -34.55
C ARG A 224 6.76 -31.47 -34.39
N ARG A 225 7.94 -31.44 -35.03
CA ARG A 225 8.95 -30.36 -34.95
C ARG A 225 8.79 -29.33 -36.08
N CYS A 226 9.38 -28.15 -35.91
CA CYS A 226 9.77 -27.27 -37.01
C CYS A 226 10.78 -27.99 -37.96
N PRO A 227 10.97 -27.46 -39.18
CA PRO A 227 12.19 -26.65 -39.36
C PRO A 227 11.98 -25.31 -40.08
N THR A 228 13.06 -24.53 -40.04
CA THR A 228 13.32 -23.19 -40.59
C THR A 228 13.19 -23.04 -42.11
N ALA A 229 12.69 -21.90 -42.59
CA ALA A 229 13.37 -21.01 -43.57
C ALA A 229 12.52 -19.75 -43.87
N GLY A 230 13.18 -18.68 -44.35
CA GLY A 230 12.59 -17.57 -45.12
C GLY A 230 13.47 -17.31 -46.36
N PRO A 231 13.44 -16.12 -47.01
CA PRO A 231 12.64 -14.92 -46.75
C PRO A 231 11.93 -14.38 -48.04
N ALA A 232 11.49 -13.12 -48.01
CA ALA A 232 11.13 -12.26 -49.18
C ALA A 232 9.87 -12.66 -50.00
N ALA A 233 9.25 -11.75 -50.78
CA ALA A 233 9.01 -10.31 -50.57
C ALA A 233 7.85 -9.83 -51.48
N VAL A 234 7.22 -8.69 -51.14
CA VAL A 234 6.44 -7.78 -52.01
C VAL A 234 5.37 -8.40 -52.94
N CYS A 235 4.09 -8.09 -52.67
CA CYS A 235 3.22 -7.49 -53.70
C CYS A 235 1.99 -6.77 -53.12
N SER A 236 1.61 -5.69 -53.80
CA SER A 236 0.39 -4.86 -53.68
C SER A 236 0.15 -4.30 -55.10
N PRO A 237 -0.99 -3.65 -55.47
CA PRO A 237 -2.03 -3.04 -54.64
C PRO A 237 -3.47 -3.27 -55.20
N THR A 238 -4.35 -2.26 -55.05
CA THR A 238 -5.71 -2.09 -55.65
C THR A 238 -6.80 -3.06 -55.14
N ALA A 239 -7.85 -2.59 -54.43
CA ALA A 239 -9.05 -1.82 -54.87
C ALA A 239 -10.24 -2.76 -55.21
N SER A 240 -11.53 -2.43 -55.06
CA SER A 240 -12.24 -1.33 -54.37
C SER A 240 -13.76 -1.61 -54.37
N ALA A 241 -14.50 -1.38 -53.28
CA ALA A 241 -15.96 -1.25 -53.30
C ALA A 241 -16.56 -0.62 -52.01
N SER A 242 -17.61 0.17 -52.19
CA SER A 242 -18.69 0.47 -51.23
C SER A 242 -19.97 0.71 -52.05
N PRO A 243 -21.16 0.55 -51.47
CA PRO A 243 -22.09 1.69 -51.44
C PRO A 243 -22.96 1.82 -50.17
N ASP A 244 -23.31 3.07 -49.84
CA ASP A 244 -24.63 3.68 -49.48
C ASP A 244 -25.73 2.88 -48.73
N GLY A 245 -26.64 3.43 -47.91
CA GLY A 245 -27.03 4.81 -47.47
C GLY A 245 -28.41 4.72 -46.73
N GLU A 246 -29.10 5.72 -46.14
CA GLU A 246 -28.93 7.15 -45.78
C GLU A 246 -28.42 7.28 -44.30
N ASP A 247 -28.09 8.42 -43.65
CA ASP A 247 -28.51 9.85 -43.59
C ASP A 247 -29.55 10.23 -42.49
N ARG A 248 -29.39 11.46 -41.97
CA ARG A 248 -30.29 12.31 -41.16
C ARG A 248 -30.40 12.07 -39.64
N ARG A 249 -30.54 13.12 -38.81
CA ARG A 249 -30.18 14.57 -38.92
C ARG A 249 -30.40 15.26 -37.56
N TRP A 250 -29.41 15.97 -37.03
CA TRP A 250 -29.62 17.19 -36.20
C TRP A 250 -28.38 18.11 -36.30
N GLN A 251 -28.58 19.43 -36.18
CA GLN A 251 -27.54 20.43 -36.45
C GLN A 251 -27.27 21.37 -35.27
N ARG A 252 -25.98 21.69 -35.09
CA ARG A 252 -25.41 22.97 -34.62
C ARG A 252 -25.94 23.59 -33.31
N ALA A 253 -25.05 23.62 -32.32
CA ALA A 253 -24.74 24.85 -31.60
C ALA A 253 -23.21 25.08 -31.66
N LYS A 254 -22.74 26.33 -31.80
CA LYS A 254 -21.31 26.68 -31.84
C LYS A 254 -20.95 27.61 -30.68
N GLY A 255 -20.26 27.07 -29.66
CA GLY A 255 -19.44 27.86 -28.74
C GLY A 255 -17.98 27.86 -29.22
N ARG A 256 -17.28 29.00 -29.18
CA ARG A 256 -15.85 29.08 -29.52
C ARG A 256 -14.98 28.80 -28.30
N LEU A 257 -14.02 27.87 -28.44
CA LEU A 257 -12.80 27.82 -27.63
C LEU A 257 -11.59 28.08 -28.54
N PRO A 258 -10.50 28.70 -28.05
CA PRO A 258 -9.33 29.02 -28.87
C PRO A 258 -8.55 27.76 -29.26
N ALA A 259 -8.26 27.61 -30.55
CA ALA A 259 -7.57 26.44 -31.09
C ALA A 259 -6.04 26.60 -31.07
N TRP A 260 -5.37 25.88 -30.19
CA TRP A 260 -3.91 25.71 -30.21
C TRP A 260 -3.48 24.93 -31.46
N ARG A 261 -3.10 25.64 -32.52
CA ARG A 261 -2.61 25.03 -33.78
C ARG A 261 -1.15 24.60 -33.65
N TRP A 262 -0.93 23.30 -33.52
CA TRP A 262 0.37 22.68 -33.81
C TRP A 262 0.61 22.69 -35.33
N GLY A 263 1.76 23.21 -35.77
CA GLY A 263 2.16 23.22 -37.17
C GLY A 263 2.61 21.84 -37.66
N PRO A 264 2.45 21.52 -38.96
CA PRO A 264 2.81 20.21 -39.49
C PRO A 264 4.34 20.02 -39.59
N VAL A 265 4.81 18.86 -39.13
CA VAL A 265 6.22 18.46 -39.25
C VAL A 265 6.57 18.18 -40.72
N ARG A 266 7.55 18.90 -41.28
CA ARG A 266 8.12 18.58 -42.60
C ARG A 266 9.28 17.59 -42.48
N ARG A 267 9.38 16.67 -43.44
CA ARG A 267 10.55 15.80 -43.63
C ARG A 267 11.68 16.57 -44.32
N PRO A 268 12.96 16.29 -44.04
CA PRO A 268 14.08 16.90 -44.76
C PRO A 268 14.27 16.26 -46.15
N GLY A 269 14.46 17.10 -47.18
CA GLY A 269 14.73 16.66 -48.56
C GLY A 269 14.90 17.84 -49.52
N GLU A 270 16.14 17.99 -50.01
CA GLU A 270 16.57 18.60 -51.29
C GLU A 270 16.12 20.02 -51.72
N SER A 271 17.08 20.96 -51.66
CA SER A 271 17.36 22.00 -52.69
C SER A 271 16.31 23.13 -52.93
N ALA A 272 16.65 24.36 -53.38
CA ALA A 272 17.93 24.99 -53.74
C ALA A 272 17.88 26.52 -53.45
N GLY A 273 19.04 27.15 -53.20
CA GLY A 273 19.16 28.62 -53.04
C GLY A 273 20.61 29.06 -52.78
N ARG A 274 21.07 30.14 -53.44
CA ARG A 274 22.48 30.58 -53.55
C ARG A 274 22.56 32.10 -53.33
N VAL A 275 23.67 32.80 -53.00
CA VAL A 275 25.10 32.59 -52.58
C VAL A 275 25.61 34.03 -52.22
N PRO A 276 26.65 34.31 -51.38
CA PRO A 276 27.75 33.47 -50.88
C PRO A 276 27.99 33.51 -49.35
N CYS A 277 28.98 32.74 -48.88
CA CYS A 277 29.90 33.17 -47.82
C CYS A 277 31.34 32.82 -48.24
N ALA A 278 32.34 33.61 -47.84
CA ALA A 278 33.71 33.48 -48.33
C ALA A 278 34.42 32.20 -47.84
N ALA A 279 35.37 31.71 -48.65
CA ALA A 279 36.08 30.46 -48.38
C ALA A 279 37.46 30.70 -47.76
N ALA A 280 37.78 29.90 -46.73
CA ALA A 280 39.13 29.51 -46.34
C ALA A 280 39.04 28.04 -45.90
N GLY A 281 39.94 27.17 -46.38
CA GLY A 281 39.76 25.72 -46.26
C GLY A 281 40.89 25.02 -45.53
N HIS A 282 40.63 23.77 -45.11
CA HIS A 282 41.59 22.66 -45.12
C HIS A 282 40.82 21.31 -45.06
N PRO A 283 41.37 20.21 -45.61
CA PRO A 283 40.66 18.94 -45.72
C PRO A 283 40.55 18.19 -44.39
N GLY A 284 39.44 17.47 -44.20
CA GLY A 284 39.03 16.96 -42.89
C GLY A 284 39.86 15.81 -42.32
N GLN A 285 40.08 15.86 -41.00
CA GLN A 285 40.26 14.65 -40.19
C GLN A 285 38.89 14.15 -39.71
N LEU A 286 38.62 12.84 -39.85
CA LEU A 286 37.50 12.22 -39.14
C LEU A 286 37.80 12.14 -37.64
N VAL A 287 37.31 13.13 -36.88
CA VAL A 287 37.24 13.04 -35.42
C VAL A 287 36.24 11.95 -35.06
N ARG A 288 36.72 10.73 -34.83
CA ARG A 288 35.91 9.63 -34.28
C ARG A 288 35.22 10.14 -33.01
N SER A 289 33.90 10.01 -32.96
CA SER A 289 33.08 10.41 -31.82
C SER A 289 33.56 9.70 -30.55
N ARG A 290 34.26 10.42 -29.67
CA ARG A 290 34.62 9.89 -28.35
C ARG A 290 33.33 9.65 -27.57
N THR A 291 33.02 8.37 -27.34
CA THR A 291 31.93 7.95 -26.46
C THR A 291 32.06 8.69 -25.12
N ILE A 292 31.04 9.49 -24.75
CA ILE A 292 31.00 10.14 -23.44
C ILE A 292 30.59 9.10 -22.39
N SER A 293 31.54 8.19 -22.10
CA SER A 293 31.43 7.15 -21.10
C SER A 293 32.63 7.23 -20.17
N ARG A 294 32.51 8.14 -19.20
CA ARG A 294 33.16 8.13 -17.89
C ARG A 294 32.53 9.25 -17.06
N GLN A 295 31.39 8.95 -16.44
CA GLN A 295 31.07 9.64 -15.19
C GLN A 295 32.29 9.44 -14.28
N ARG A 296 32.82 10.52 -13.69
CA ARG A 296 33.78 10.34 -12.58
C ARG A 296 33.05 9.50 -11.52
N PRO A 297 33.66 8.43 -10.97
CA PRO A 297 33.09 7.77 -9.82
C PRO A 297 32.90 8.82 -8.73
N ARG A 298 31.65 9.00 -8.29
CA ARG A 298 31.33 9.89 -7.17
C ARG A 298 32.14 9.37 -5.97
N PRO A 299 32.91 10.20 -5.26
CA PRO A 299 33.73 9.72 -4.16
C PRO A 299 32.83 8.97 -3.18
N GLU A 300 33.20 7.73 -2.86
CA GLU A 300 32.41 6.90 -1.97
C GLU A 300 32.29 7.63 -0.64
N THR A 301 31.06 8.05 -0.32
CA THR A 301 30.81 8.80 0.90
C THR A 301 30.87 7.81 2.05
N GLN A 302 32.07 7.63 2.60
CA GLN A 302 32.35 6.71 3.69
C GLN A 302 31.49 7.12 4.89
N GLN A 303 30.50 6.29 5.19
CA GLN A 303 29.53 6.57 6.24
C GLN A 303 30.14 6.29 7.62
N ALA A 304 29.60 6.98 8.63
CA ALA A 304 29.97 6.72 10.00
C ALA A 304 29.76 5.24 10.36
N PRO A 305 30.69 4.62 11.12
CA PRO A 305 30.56 3.23 11.54
C PRO A 305 29.36 3.06 12.49
N VAL A 306 28.95 1.80 12.69
CA VAL A 306 28.02 1.47 13.77
C VAL A 306 28.80 1.53 15.08
N VAL A 307 28.47 2.49 15.95
CA VAL A 307 29.10 2.66 17.27
C VAL A 307 28.31 1.99 18.39
N GLN A 308 26.99 1.84 18.19
CA GLN A 308 26.08 1.14 19.09
C GLN A 308 25.10 0.32 18.23
N LYS A 309 24.76 -0.88 18.69
CA LYS A 309 23.61 -1.63 18.16
C LYS A 309 22.52 -1.65 19.23
N VAL A 310 21.26 -1.60 18.80
CA VAL A 310 20.08 -1.71 19.67
C VAL A 310 19.15 -2.78 19.11
N ARG A 311 18.66 -3.66 19.96
CA ARG A 311 17.57 -4.61 19.66
C ARG A 311 16.27 -4.06 20.22
N ILE A 312 15.20 -4.17 19.45
CA ILE A 312 13.90 -3.59 19.77
C ILE A 312 12.81 -4.65 19.64
N ARG A 313 11.94 -4.71 20.65
CA ARG A 313 10.67 -5.45 20.63
C ARG A 313 9.53 -4.50 20.30
N TYR A 314 8.67 -4.86 19.36
CA TYR A 314 7.51 -4.06 18.97
C TYR A 314 6.26 -4.91 18.77
N ALA A 315 5.10 -4.25 18.78
CA ALA A 315 3.80 -4.85 18.57
C ALA A 315 3.18 -4.47 17.20
N LYS A 316 2.24 -5.29 16.73
CA LYS A 316 1.32 -5.00 15.62
C LYS A 316 -0.10 -5.35 16.07
N ARG A 317 -0.91 -4.32 16.33
CA ARG A 317 -2.24 -4.44 16.96
C ARG A 317 -3.37 -3.88 16.10
N GLY A 318 -4.58 -4.38 16.32
CA GLY A 318 -5.79 -3.95 15.62
C GLY A 318 -5.61 -3.91 14.09
N ARG A 319 -6.02 -2.81 13.46
CA ARG A 319 -5.93 -2.64 11.99
C ARG A 319 -4.48 -2.66 11.43
N LEU A 320 -3.45 -2.49 12.27
CA LEU A 320 -2.04 -2.53 11.83
C LEU A 320 -1.53 -3.96 11.61
N ALA A 321 -2.23 -4.99 12.11
CA ALA A 321 -1.95 -6.40 11.77
C ALA A 321 -2.00 -6.66 10.25
N PHE A 322 -2.81 -5.90 9.51
CA PHE A 322 -2.92 -5.98 8.04
C PHE A 322 -1.79 -5.26 7.28
N THR A 323 -0.82 -4.66 7.96
CA THR A 323 0.39 -4.11 7.30
C THR A 323 1.35 -5.23 6.91
N SER A 324 1.94 -5.15 5.71
CA SER A 324 3.01 -6.08 5.35
C SER A 324 4.30 -5.67 6.05
N HIS A 325 5.26 -6.61 6.15
CA HIS A 325 6.60 -6.32 6.65
C HIS A 325 7.28 -5.11 5.93
N ARG A 326 7.00 -4.90 4.63
CA ARG A 326 7.51 -3.75 3.87
C ARG A 326 6.85 -2.43 4.27
N ASP A 327 5.60 -2.47 4.70
CA ASP A 327 4.86 -1.28 5.15
C ASP A 327 5.29 -0.88 6.56
N PHE A 328 5.54 -1.87 7.44
CA PHE A 328 6.20 -1.64 8.74
C PHE A 328 7.59 -1.02 8.55
N ALA A 329 8.46 -1.60 7.73
CA ALA A 329 9.80 -1.05 7.47
C ALA A 329 9.74 0.41 6.95
N ARG A 330 8.77 0.72 6.08
CA ARG A 330 8.49 2.09 5.60
C ARG A 330 7.83 3.01 6.63
N ALA A 331 7.20 2.48 7.68
CA ALA A 331 6.72 3.26 8.82
C ALA A 331 7.88 3.58 9.77
N LEU A 332 8.70 2.57 10.10
CA LEU A 332 9.89 2.70 10.94
C LEU A 332 10.93 3.64 10.33
N GLU A 333 11.26 3.52 9.04
CA GLU A 333 12.15 4.48 8.34
C GLU A 333 11.69 5.94 8.47
N ARG A 334 10.37 6.17 8.55
CA ARG A 334 9.81 7.52 8.76
C ARG A 334 9.80 7.91 10.24
N ALA A 335 9.60 6.96 11.16
CA ALA A 335 9.69 7.19 12.59
C ALA A 335 11.12 7.57 13.01
N VAL A 336 12.11 6.77 12.60
CA VAL A 336 13.56 7.05 12.74
C VAL A 336 13.91 8.47 12.27
N ARG A 337 13.40 8.89 11.10
CA ARG A 337 13.61 10.26 10.58
C ARG A 337 12.83 11.35 11.33
N ARG A 338 11.65 11.06 11.89
CA ARG A 338 10.87 12.01 12.70
C ARG A 338 11.48 12.22 14.09
N ALA A 339 11.97 11.15 14.70
CA ALA A 339 12.60 11.11 16.01
C ALA A 339 14.08 11.57 15.99
N ASN A 340 14.62 11.96 14.82
CA ASN A 340 16.02 12.33 14.61
C ASN A 340 17.05 11.26 15.08
N VAL A 341 16.63 9.99 15.09
CA VAL A 341 17.47 8.87 15.57
C VAL A 341 18.74 8.77 14.72
N PRO A 342 19.93 8.67 15.34
CA PRO A 342 21.22 8.64 14.65
C PRO A 342 21.47 7.26 14.00
N ILE A 343 20.65 6.88 13.02
CA ILE A 343 20.75 5.62 12.29
C ILE A 343 21.99 5.59 11.39
N ALA A 344 22.78 4.52 11.46
CA ALA A 344 23.88 4.26 10.54
C ALA A 344 23.38 3.65 9.22
N TYR A 345 24.13 3.83 8.13
CA TYR A 345 23.74 3.41 6.78
C TYR A 345 24.73 2.40 6.16
N SER A 346 24.37 1.79 5.02
CA SER A 346 25.23 0.93 4.22
C SER A 346 26.07 1.70 3.19
N SER A 347 27.38 1.42 3.15
CA SER A 347 28.28 1.94 2.12
C SER A 347 27.84 1.54 0.70
N GLY A 348 28.12 2.38 -0.30
CA GLY A 348 27.87 2.11 -1.72
C GLY A 348 26.91 3.10 -2.41
N PHE A 349 26.53 2.78 -3.65
CA PHE A 349 25.77 3.66 -4.55
C PHE A 349 24.32 3.95 -4.14
N SER A 350 23.76 3.19 -3.19
CA SER A 350 22.43 3.42 -2.62
C SER A 350 22.48 3.12 -1.11
N PRO A 351 22.72 4.13 -0.27
CA PRO A 351 22.75 3.95 1.18
C PRO A 351 21.38 3.59 1.74
N HIS A 352 21.30 2.47 2.44
CA HIS A 352 20.12 2.01 3.17
C HIS A 352 20.41 1.99 4.68
N PRO A 353 19.43 2.30 5.54
CA PRO A 353 19.63 2.28 6.99
C PRO A 353 19.95 0.85 7.46
N ARG A 354 20.90 0.70 8.39
CA ARG A 354 21.30 -0.59 8.96
C ARG A 354 20.26 -1.07 9.96
N ILE A 355 19.19 -1.68 9.44
CA ILE A 355 18.14 -2.34 10.21
C ILE A 355 17.97 -3.75 9.68
N SER A 356 18.07 -4.75 10.57
CA SER A 356 17.70 -6.14 10.30
C SER A 356 16.45 -6.49 11.11
N TYR A 357 15.61 -7.41 10.58
CA TYR A 357 14.32 -7.75 11.17
C TYR A 357 14.24 -9.26 11.38
N ALA A 358 13.79 -9.69 12.55
CA ALA A 358 13.88 -11.06 13.01
C ALA A 358 12.52 -11.76 12.98
N SER A 359 12.33 -12.65 11.99
CA SER A 359 11.14 -13.51 11.84
C SER A 359 9.79 -12.77 11.91
N ALA A 360 9.56 -11.90 10.92
CA ALA A 360 8.33 -11.11 10.81
C ALA A 360 7.07 -11.97 10.64
N ALA A 361 6.02 -11.70 11.42
CA ALA A 361 4.74 -12.41 11.32
C ALA A 361 4.01 -12.13 9.99
N PRO A 362 3.15 -13.06 9.51
CA PRO A 362 2.38 -12.87 8.27
C PRO A 362 1.46 -11.64 8.29
N THR A 363 1.15 -11.11 7.11
CA THR A 363 0.16 -10.04 6.95
C THR A 363 -1.23 -10.53 7.37
N GLY A 364 -1.93 -9.76 8.19
CA GLY A 364 -3.24 -10.12 8.77
C GLY A 364 -3.15 -10.71 10.18
N VAL A 365 -1.94 -10.98 10.68
CA VAL A 365 -1.69 -11.58 11.99
C VAL A 365 -1.17 -10.52 12.96
N ALA A 366 -1.80 -10.41 14.13
CA ALA A 366 -1.34 -9.56 15.22
C ALA A 366 -0.11 -10.16 15.91
N SER A 367 0.70 -9.35 16.58
CA SER A 367 1.89 -9.83 17.30
C SER A 367 2.29 -8.90 18.43
N GLU A 368 2.57 -9.47 19.59
CA GLU A 368 3.15 -8.83 20.79
C GLU A 368 4.66 -9.07 20.91
N ALA A 369 5.23 -9.78 19.94
CA ALA A 369 6.61 -10.26 19.93
C ALA A 369 7.20 -10.18 18.51
N GLU A 370 7.22 -8.99 17.90
CA GLU A 370 8.07 -8.71 16.74
C GLU A 370 9.41 -8.11 17.17
N TYR A 371 10.46 -8.37 16.39
CA TYR A 371 11.84 -8.05 16.78
C TYR A 371 12.67 -7.48 15.61
N LEU A 372 13.56 -6.54 15.92
CA LEU A 372 14.54 -5.97 14.99
C LEU A 372 15.84 -5.58 15.70
N GLU A 373 16.93 -5.48 14.94
CA GLU A 373 18.21 -4.91 15.39
C GLU A 373 18.57 -3.72 14.48
N MET A 374 18.97 -2.59 15.07
CA MET A 374 19.38 -1.38 14.34
C MET A 374 20.77 -0.92 14.78
N GLY A 375 21.58 -0.46 13.84
CA GLY A 375 22.91 0.11 14.10
C GLY A 375 22.88 1.63 14.10
N LEU A 376 23.40 2.27 15.16
CA LEU A 376 23.47 3.73 15.32
C LEU A 376 24.88 4.25 15.04
N GLN A 377 24.97 5.49 14.54
CA GLN A 377 26.22 6.22 14.25
C GLN A 377 26.72 7.09 15.42
N ALA A 378 25.86 7.31 16.42
CA ALA A 378 26.18 7.96 17.69
C ALA A 378 25.48 7.18 18.82
N PRO A 379 26.04 7.14 20.05
CA PRO A 379 25.35 6.54 21.18
C PRO A 379 24.05 7.28 21.50
N MET A 380 23.02 6.54 21.88
CA MET A 380 21.74 7.03 22.36
C MET A 380 21.29 6.16 23.54
N ASP A 381 20.61 6.76 24.52
CA ASP A 381 19.94 5.98 25.56
C ASP A 381 18.82 5.13 24.93
N VAL A 382 18.63 3.91 25.44
CA VAL A 382 17.69 2.96 24.84
C VAL A 382 16.23 3.26 25.18
N GLU A 383 15.93 3.86 26.33
CA GLU A 383 14.57 4.26 26.70
C GLU A 383 14.18 5.57 26.00
N ASP A 384 15.09 6.55 25.89
CA ASP A 384 14.89 7.72 25.02
C ASP A 384 14.60 7.30 23.57
N LEU A 385 15.37 6.34 23.04
CA LEU A 385 15.17 5.78 21.71
C LEU A 385 13.83 5.03 21.58
N ARG A 386 13.45 4.23 22.59
CA ARG A 386 12.17 3.51 22.62
C ARG A 386 11.01 4.50 22.59
N ALA A 387 10.98 5.45 23.52
CA ALA A 387 9.93 6.46 23.64
C ALA A 387 9.84 7.38 22.41
N ALA A 388 10.97 7.80 21.85
CA ALA A 388 11.00 8.65 20.65
C ALA A 388 10.53 7.90 19.39
N LEU A 389 10.83 6.60 19.25
CA LEU A 389 10.30 5.79 18.15
C LEU A 389 8.81 5.48 18.30
N ASP A 390 8.36 5.18 19.53
CA ASP A 390 6.95 4.91 19.88
C ASP A 390 6.07 6.12 19.54
N ALA A 391 6.40 7.28 20.10
CA ALA A 391 5.71 8.55 19.82
C ALA A 391 5.80 8.99 18.34
N ALA A 392 6.77 8.47 17.58
CA ALA A 392 6.93 8.73 16.16
C ALA A 392 6.25 7.68 15.25
N LEU A 393 5.66 6.61 15.77
CA LEU A 393 4.92 5.58 15.01
C LEU A 393 3.40 5.82 15.06
N PRO A 394 2.61 5.23 14.14
CA PRO A 394 1.16 5.30 14.19
C PRO A 394 0.60 4.31 15.24
N PRO A 395 -0.49 4.65 15.97
CA PRO A 395 -1.07 3.76 16.98
C PRO A 395 -1.37 2.36 16.45
N GLY A 396 -0.94 1.34 17.20
CA GLY A 396 -0.97 -0.08 16.80
C GLY A 396 0.35 -0.58 16.17
N LEU A 397 1.39 0.25 16.11
CA LEU A 397 2.78 -0.12 15.82
C LEU A 397 3.66 0.32 17.01
N ASP A 398 3.45 -0.31 18.16
CA ASP A 398 3.87 0.21 19.46
C ASP A 398 5.23 -0.38 19.87
N VAL A 399 6.15 0.44 20.39
CA VAL A 399 7.54 0.04 20.71
C VAL A 399 7.66 -0.32 22.19
N LEU A 400 7.64 -1.62 22.46
CA LEU A 400 7.51 -2.17 23.81
C LEU A 400 8.82 -2.10 24.61
N GLU A 401 9.96 -2.31 23.95
CA GLU A 401 11.25 -2.41 24.63
C GLU A 401 12.41 -2.13 23.66
N ALA A 402 13.50 -1.56 24.18
CA ALA A 402 14.77 -1.45 23.48
C ALA A 402 15.93 -1.80 24.43
N VAL A 403 16.92 -2.57 23.95
CA VAL A 403 18.11 -2.98 24.72
C VAL A 403 19.38 -2.84 23.88
N VAL A 404 20.51 -2.57 24.54
CA VAL A 404 21.82 -2.56 23.86
C VAL A 404 22.15 -3.98 23.39
N ALA A 405 22.49 -4.14 22.12
CA ALA A 405 22.63 -5.44 21.50
C ALA A 405 24.05 -5.99 21.59
N HIS A 406 24.20 -7.15 22.24
CA HIS A 406 25.47 -7.85 22.37
C HIS A 406 25.52 -9.07 21.43
N GLY A 407 26.66 -9.29 20.76
CA GLY A 407 26.84 -10.40 19.80
C GLY A 407 26.17 -10.19 18.43
N SER A 408 26.03 -11.29 17.69
CA SER A 408 25.48 -11.33 16.31
C SER A 408 24.45 -12.44 16.09
N ASP A 409 24.12 -13.19 17.14
CA ASP A 409 23.29 -14.40 17.22
C ASP A 409 21.77 -14.12 17.21
N PHE A 410 21.36 -12.86 17.05
CA PHE A 410 19.97 -12.42 17.26
C PHE A 410 18.93 -13.11 16.36
N ALA A 411 19.32 -13.48 15.13
CA ALA A 411 18.45 -14.23 14.24
C ALA A 411 18.28 -15.70 14.67
N ASP A 412 19.34 -16.28 15.24
CA ASP A 412 19.38 -17.68 15.68
C ASP A 412 18.60 -17.88 17.00
N ARG A 413 18.44 -16.81 17.80
CA ARG A 413 17.51 -16.74 18.95
C ARG A 413 16.03 -16.79 18.56
N MET A 414 15.66 -16.98 17.29
CA MET A 414 14.27 -17.06 16.82
C MET A 414 13.96 -18.50 16.38
N SER A 415 13.88 -19.45 17.32
CA SER A 415 13.70 -20.88 17.02
C SER A 415 12.28 -21.42 17.28
N ALA A 416 11.39 -20.65 17.91
CA ALA A 416 9.96 -20.95 18.00
C ALA A 416 9.07 -19.69 18.15
N SER A 417 7.77 -19.87 17.92
CA SER A 417 6.71 -18.88 18.16
C SER A 417 5.51 -19.48 18.91
N HIS A 418 4.94 -18.73 19.84
CA HIS A 418 3.70 -19.03 20.56
C HIS A 418 2.57 -18.13 20.07
N TRP A 419 1.43 -18.73 19.74
CA TRP A 419 0.28 -18.09 19.11
C TRP A 419 -1.00 -18.39 19.88
N ARG A 420 -1.89 -17.39 19.93
CA ARG A 420 -3.30 -17.54 20.28
C ARG A 420 -4.16 -17.37 19.04
N ILE A 421 -5.10 -18.28 18.82
CA ILE A 421 -6.04 -18.25 17.69
C ILE A 421 -7.47 -18.29 18.24
N ALA A 422 -8.25 -17.24 18.02
CA ALA A 422 -9.67 -17.22 18.41
C ALA A 422 -10.57 -17.66 17.24
N LEU A 423 -11.37 -18.69 17.49
CA LEU A 423 -12.30 -19.32 16.53
C LEU A 423 -13.74 -18.88 16.80
N SER A 424 -14.05 -17.61 16.50
CA SER A 424 -15.42 -17.09 16.72
C SER A 424 -16.45 -17.85 15.88
N GLY A 425 -17.51 -18.32 16.54
CA GLY A 425 -18.53 -19.21 15.99
C GLY A 425 -18.21 -20.70 16.10
N VAL A 426 -17.16 -21.11 16.83
CA VAL A 426 -16.79 -22.50 17.12
C VAL A 426 -16.81 -22.73 18.63
N ASP A 427 -17.37 -23.86 19.07
CA ASP A 427 -17.39 -24.28 20.48
C ASP A 427 -16.13 -25.07 20.89
N ASP A 428 -15.86 -25.12 22.19
CA ASP A 428 -14.66 -25.77 22.74
C ASP A 428 -14.61 -27.29 22.50
N ALA A 429 -15.75 -27.98 22.38
CA ALA A 429 -15.77 -29.42 22.17
C ALA A 429 -15.43 -29.77 20.71
N THR A 430 -16.02 -29.06 19.74
CA THR A 430 -15.65 -29.14 18.31
C THR A 430 -14.18 -28.79 18.10
N ALA A 431 -13.69 -27.74 18.74
CA ALA A 431 -12.28 -27.36 18.67
C ALA A 431 -11.35 -28.40 19.32
N ALA A 432 -11.69 -28.94 20.50
CA ALA A 432 -10.89 -29.95 21.18
C ALA A 432 -10.83 -31.27 20.40
N ALA A 433 -11.94 -31.70 19.78
CA ALA A 433 -11.97 -32.88 18.92
C ALA A 433 -11.06 -32.72 17.69
N ALA A 434 -11.07 -31.55 17.05
CA ALA A 434 -10.20 -31.25 15.92
C ALA A 434 -8.71 -31.22 16.33
N VAL A 435 -8.39 -30.61 17.48
CA VAL A 435 -7.03 -30.61 18.04
C VAL A 435 -6.55 -32.02 18.36
N ALA A 436 -7.40 -32.86 18.96
CA ALA A 436 -7.05 -34.26 19.26
C ALA A 436 -6.77 -35.07 17.99
N ALA A 437 -7.62 -34.93 16.96
CA ALA A 437 -7.41 -35.58 15.65
C ALA A 437 -6.11 -35.11 14.97
N PHE A 438 -5.80 -33.81 15.03
CA PHE A 438 -4.55 -33.27 14.49
C PHE A 438 -3.31 -33.78 15.26
N LEU A 439 -3.35 -33.78 16.60
CA LEU A 439 -2.22 -34.24 17.40
C LEU A 439 -1.97 -35.76 17.30
N ALA A 440 -3.02 -36.55 17.08
CA ALA A 440 -2.93 -38.00 16.89
C ALA A 440 -2.35 -38.42 15.51
N ALA A 441 -2.34 -37.52 14.52
CA ALA A 441 -1.68 -37.75 13.24
C ALA A 441 -0.15 -37.62 13.37
N GLU A 442 0.58 -38.47 12.63
CA GLU A 442 2.04 -38.44 12.52
C GLU A 442 2.50 -37.35 11.52
N GLU A 443 1.84 -37.24 10.37
CA GLU A 443 2.03 -36.20 9.35
C GLU A 443 0.66 -35.63 8.94
N VAL A 444 0.57 -34.31 8.74
CA VAL A 444 -0.61 -33.62 8.21
C VAL A 444 -0.18 -32.71 7.04
N PRO A 445 -0.11 -33.25 5.80
CA PRO A 445 0.41 -32.54 4.64
C PRO A 445 -0.57 -31.49 4.11
N VAL A 446 -0.09 -30.25 3.96
CA VAL A 446 -0.88 -29.11 3.44
C VAL A 446 -0.22 -28.47 2.22
N GLU A 447 -1.03 -28.03 1.25
CA GLU A 447 -0.55 -27.36 0.04
C GLU A 447 -0.50 -25.83 0.19
N ARG A 448 0.69 -25.23 0.07
CA ARG A 448 0.87 -23.77 0.09
C ARG A 448 1.36 -23.24 -1.26
N MET A 449 0.81 -22.11 -1.70
CA MET A 449 1.29 -21.41 -2.89
C MET A 449 2.61 -20.67 -2.59
N THR A 450 3.62 -20.88 -3.42
CA THR A 450 4.92 -20.21 -3.32
C THR A 450 5.26 -19.49 -4.63
N LYS A 451 6.35 -18.69 -4.64
CA LYS A 451 6.87 -18.06 -5.88
C LYS A 451 7.25 -19.07 -6.97
N SER A 452 7.52 -20.33 -6.62
CA SER A 452 7.81 -21.42 -7.57
C SER A 452 6.61 -22.35 -7.80
N GLY A 453 5.38 -21.84 -7.63
CA GLY A 453 4.15 -22.64 -7.69
C GLY A 453 3.78 -23.29 -6.35
N ARG A 454 2.83 -24.21 -6.38
CA ARG A 454 2.30 -24.90 -5.20
C ARG A 454 3.34 -25.90 -4.65
N ARG A 455 3.45 -26.01 -3.32
CA ARG A 455 4.28 -27.00 -2.63
C ARG A 455 3.52 -27.59 -1.46
N THR A 456 3.61 -28.90 -1.29
CA THR A 456 3.20 -29.60 -0.06
C THR A 456 4.26 -29.42 1.01
N MET A 457 3.85 -29.34 2.27
CA MET A 457 4.69 -29.55 3.45
C MET A 457 3.85 -30.10 4.59
N ASP A 458 4.48 -30.82 5.50
CA ASP A 458 3.84 -31.21 6.75
C ASP A 458 3.59 -29.99 7.64
N SER A 459 2.38 -29.91 8.20
CA SER A 459 1.97 -28.92 9.21
C SER A 459 2.12 -29.43 10.65
N ARG A 460 2.30 -30.74 10.86
CA ARG A 460 2.17 -31.43 12.15
C ARG A 460 3.46 -31.53 12.95
N SER A 461 4.56 -31.95 12.33
CA SER A 461 5.87 -32.19 12.97
C SER A 461 6.44 -30.94 13.66
N PRO A 462 6.30 -29.71 13.10
CA PRO A 462 6.78 -28.51 13.78
C PRO A 462 5.91 -28.02 14.94
N VAL A 463 4.72 -28.59 15.15
CA VAL A 463 3.83 -28.22 16.28
C VAL A 463 4.28 -28.95 17.54
N LEU A 464 4.75 -28.16 18.52
CA LEU A 464 5.27 -28.63 19.80
C LEU A 464 4.14 -28.82 20.82
N SER A 465 3.17 -27.91 20.81
CA SER A 465 1.93 -28.03 21.56
C SER A 465 0.79 -27.34 20.82
N LEU A 466 -0.40 -27.90 20.96
CA LEU A 466 -1.67 -27.32 20.50
C LEU A 466 -2.74 -27.76 21.49
N ARG A 467 -3.53 -26.83 22.02
CA ARG A 467 -4.62 -27.12 22.97
C ARG A 467 -5.74 -26.11 22.82
N THR A 468 -6.96 -26.50 23.20
CA THR A 468 -8.01 -25.54 23.54
C THR A 468 -7.71 -24.91 24.90
N VAL A 469 -8.14 -23.68 25.10
CA VAL A 469 -8.12 -22.97 26.39
C VAL A 469 -9.46 -22.26 26.55
N THR A 470 -10.17 -22.52 27.65
CA THR A 470 -11.36 -21.75 28.02
C THR A 470 -10.96 -20.32 28.38
N ASP A 471 -11.63 -19.33 27.80
CA ASP A 471 -11.25 -17.92 27.99
C ASP A 471 -11.60 -17.46 29.42
N GLY A 472 -10.57 -17.36 30.25
CA GLY A 472 -10.68 -17.20 31.71
C GLY A 472 -11.05 -15.78 32.16
N GLY A 473 -12.26 -15.32 31.85
CA GLY A 473 -12.86 -14.10 32.40
C GLY A 473 -12.39 -12.77 31.80
N ASP A 474 -11.17 -12.69 31.26
CA ASP A 474 -10.67 -11.53 30.53
C ASP A 474 -11.00 -11.63 29.03
N ALA A 475 -12.22 -11.23 28.66
CA ALA A 475 -12.59 -10.94 27.27
C ALA A 475 -11.78 -9.71 26.80
N GLY A 476 -10.54 -9.96 26.37
CA GLY A 476 -9.47 -8.96 26.25
C GLY A 476 -9.91 -7.68 25.55
N THR A 477 -9.91 -6.58 26.31
CA THR A 477 -10.44 -5.26 25.94
C THR A 477 -9.95 -4.85 24.55
N ASP A 478 -10.83 -4.90 23.54
CA ASP A 478 -10.43 -4.78 22.14
C ASP A 478 -9.73 -3.43 21.90
N PRO A 479 -8.42 -3.39 21.58
CA PRO A 479 -7.73 -2.12 21.36
C PRO A 479 -8.19 -1.38 20.09
N ALA A 480 -9.06 -1.99 19.27
CA ALA A 480 -9.78 -1.30 18.20
C ALA A 480 -11.00 -0.51 18.71
N ALA A 481 -11.50 -0.76 19.92
CA ALA A 481 -12.49 0.07 20.61
C ALA A 481 -11.81 1.33 21.17
N GLY A 482 -11.54 2.29 20.30
CA GLY A 482 -10.98 3.59 20.68
C GLY A 482 -11.86 4.32 21.71
N VAL A 483 -11.22 5.06 22.62
CA VAL A 483 -11.85 5.68 23.80
C VAL A 483 -13.07 6.53 23.44
N GLY A 484 -14.26 5.97 23.66
CA GLY A 484 -15.55 6.63 23.52
C GLY A 484 -16.38 6.43 24.79
N ASN A 485 -16.65 7.51 25.52
CA ASN A 485 -17.37 7.43 26.79
C ASN A 485 -18.89 7.29 26.57
N THR A 486 -19.41 6.07 26.70
CA THR A 486 -20.85 5.81 26.84
C THR A 486 -21.11 4.68 27.83
N THR A 487 -21.66 5.03 28.99
CA THR A 487 -22.15 4.07 30.00
C THR A 487 -23.40 3.35 29.49
N THR A 488 -23.22 2.27 28.74
CA THR A 488 -24.31 1.39 28.33
C THR A 488 -24.60 0.36 29.43
N VAL A 489 -25.77 0.46 30.03
CA VAL A 489 -26.27 -0.52 31.01
C VAL A 489 -26.44 -1.87 30.30
N PRO A 490 -26.00 -3.01 30.90
CA PRO A 490 -26.05 -4.31 30.22
C PRO A 490 -27.50 -4.81 30.08
N THR A 491 -27.99 -4.85 28.84
CA THR A 491 -29.25 -5.53 28.50
C THR A 491 -29.07 -7.04 28.58
N ALA A 492 -29.74 -7.68 29.55
CA ALA A 492 -29.78 -9.14 29.64
C ALA A 492 -30.48 -9.74 28.40
N GLY A 493 -29.82 -10.70 27.74
CA GLY A 493 -30.36 -11.36 26.54
C GLY A 493 -29.36 -11.65 25.42
N SER A 494 -28.13 -11.10 25.49
CA SER A 494 -27.09 -11.45 24.52
C SER A 494 -26.57 -12.87 24.76
N THR A 495 -27.02 -13.83 23.95
CA THR A 495 -26.37 -15.15 23.85
C THR A 495 -24.99 -14.97 23.23
N ALA A 496 -23.94 -15.10 24.05
CA ALA A 496 -22.56 -14.98 23.57
C ALA A 496 -22.30 -15.98 22.44
N VAL A 497 -21.72 -15.49 21.33
CA VAL A 497 -21.29 -16.35 20.22
C VAL A 497 -20.15 -17.24 20.75
N PRO A 498 -20.23 -18.58 20.61
CA PRO A 498 -19.16 -19.47 21.10
C PRO A 498 -17.84 -19.11 20.39
N CYS A 499 -16.72 -19.13 21.13
CA CYS A 499 -15.44 -18.69 20.59
C CYS A 499 -14.28 -19.46 21.22
N ALA A 500 -14.08 -20.71 20.77
CA ALA A 500 -12.96 -21.52 21.21
C ALA A 500 -11.61 -20.83 20.94
N ILE A 501 -10.71 -20.89 21.93
CA ILE A 501 -9.35 -20.35 21.82
C ILE A 501 -8.37 -21.50 21.68
N LEU A 502 -7.56 -21.49 20.60
CA LEU A 502 -6.41 -22.38 20.47
C LEU A 502 -5.15 -21.68 20.98
N ASP A 503 -4.38 -22.41 21.77
CA ASP A 503 -3.06 -22.05 22.27
C ASP A 503 -2.04 -22.98 21.61
N LEU A 504 -1.12 -22.41 20.81
CA LEU A 504 -0.32 -23.11 19.81
C LEU A 504 1.16 -22.70 19.88
N VAL A 505 2.07 -23.67 20.01
CA VAL A 505 3.52 -23.43 19.96
C VAL A 505 4.13 -24.17 18.76
N VAL A 506 4.82 -23.42 17.89
CA VAL A 506 5.41 -23.92 16.64
C VAL A 506 6.91 -23.68 16.60
N ARG A 507 7.69 -24.74 16.38
CA ARG A 507 9.13 -24.68 16.09
C ARG A 507 9.35 -24.06 14.71
N HIS A 508 10.32 -23.15 14.61
CA HIS A 508 10.73 -22.62 13.32
C HIS A 508 11.57 -23.66 12.56
N VAL A 509 11.12 -23.95 11.34
CA VAL A 509 11.76 -24.86 10.37
C VAL A 509 11.80 -24.19 9.00
N THR A 510 12.49 -24.78 8.02
CA THR A 510 12.52 -24.28 6.64
C THR A 510 11.97 -25.34 5.69
N PRO A 511 10.85 -25.10 4.97
CA PRO A 511 10.00 -23.89 5.01
C PRO A 511 9.17 -23.80 6.29
N SER A 512 8.92 -22.58 6.80
CA SER A 512 8.22 -22.41 8.08
C SER A 512 6.73 -22.71 8.01
N VAL A 513 6.24 -23.47 9.00
CA VAL A 513 4.81 -23.67 9.29
C VAL A 513 4.27 -22.43 10.01
N ARG A 514 3.04 -22.05 9.68
CA ARG A 514 2.31 -20.87 10.20
C ARG A 514 1.00 -21.30 10.85
N PRO A 515 0.35 -20.44 11.64
CA PRO A 515 -1.03 -20.64 12.09
C PRO A 515 -1.99 -21.02 10.95
N ASP A 516 -1.88 -20.37 9.78
CA ASP A 516 -2.69 -20.69 8.59
C ASP A 516 -2.49 -22.14 8.09
N ASP A 517 -1.26 -22.66 8.17
CA ASP A 517 -0.93 -24.03 7.74
C ASP A 517 -1.47 -25.05 8.75
N VAL A 518 -1.45 -24.75 10.05
CA VAL A 518 -2.06 -25.58 11.11
C VAL A 518 -3.59 -25.54 11.03
N LEU A 519 -4.20 -24.40 10.73
CA LEU A 519 -5.65 -24.28 10.49
C LEU A 519 -6.09 -25.08 9.26
N ALA A 520 -5.31 -25.06 8.17
CA ALA A 520 -5.53 -25.93 7.02
C ALA A 520 -5.40 -27.42 7.38
N GLY A 521 -4.46 -27.78 8.27
CA GLY A 521 -4.32 -29.13 8.81
C GLY A 521 -5.51 -29.58 9.66
N LEU A 522 -5.99 -28.73 10.59
CA LEU A 522 -7.19 -28.96 11.40
C LEU A 522 -8.44 -29.16 10.54
N HIS A 523 -8.59 -28.38 9.48
CA HIS A 523 -9.64 -28.59 8.48
C HIS A 523 -9.47 -29.95 7.75
N ALA A 524 -8.25 -30.30 7.33
CA ALA A 524 -7.98 -31.54 6.60
C ALA A 524 -8.25 -32.82 7.41
N VAL A 525 -8.00 -32.82 8.73
CA VAL A 525 -8.20 -34.00 9.59
C VAL A 525 -9.57 -34.09 10.26
N ALA A 526 -10.26 -32.96 10.46
CA ALA A 526 -11.49 -32.90 11.26
C ALA A 526 -12.61 -32.03 10.68
N ALA A 527 -12.48 -31.56 9.43
CA ALA A 527 -13.43 -30.67 8.75
C ALA A 527 -13.75 -29.37 9.51
N LEU A 528 -12.83 -28.89 10.36
CA LEU A 528 -13.00 -27.67 11.14
C LEU A 528 -13.07 -26.43 10.23
N GLU A 529 -14.28 -25.89 10.02
CA GLU A 529 -14.54 -24.65 9.28
C GLU A 529 -15.14 -23.57 10.19
N PRO A 530 -14.33 -22.63 10.72
CA PRO A 530 -14.85 -21.47 11.46
C PRO A 530 -15.72 -20.57 10.56
N PRO A 531 -16.91 -20.14 11.00
CA PRO A 531 -17.85 -19.38 10.16
C PRO A 531 -17.40 -17.94 9.87
N VAL A 532 -16.38 -17.44 10.57
CA VAL A 532 -15.65 -16.21 10.26
C VAL A 532 -14.13 -16.45 10.32
N PRO A 533 -13.31 -15.67 9.60
CA PRO A 533 -11.85 -15.83 9.62
C PRO A 533 -11.28 -15.73 11.06
N PRO A 534 -10.48 -16.71 11.53
CA PRO A 534 -9.88 -16.69 12.86
C PRO A 534 -9.03 -15.44 13.14
N LYS A 535 -9.11 -14.93 14.38
CA LYS A 535 -8.18 -13.88 14.86
C LYS A 535 -6.91 -14.55 15.39
N VAL A 536 -5.78 -14.34 14.71
CA VAL A 536 -4.47 -14.89 15.09
C VAL A 536 -3.60 -13.80 15.73
N THR A 537 -2.99 -14.10 16.89
CA THR A 537 -2.03 -13.22 17.58
C THR A 537 -0.79 -14.01 18.00
N ARG A 538 0.41 -13.54 17.68
CA ARG A 538 1.66 -14.06 18.25
C ARG A 538 1.89 -13.45 19.63
N LEU A 539 1.98 -14.28 20.67
CA LEU A 539 2.20 -13.83 22.05
C LEU A 539 3.69 -13.76 22.40
N ALA A 540 4.47 -14.76 21.97
CA ALA A 540 5.91 -14.81 22.14
C ALA A 540 6.63 -15.35 20.89
N GLN A 541 7.88 -14.96 20.72
CA GLN A 541 8.82 -15.51 19.73
C GLN A 541 10.22 -15.45 20.34
N GLY A 542 11.01 -16.52 20.22
CA GLY A 542 12.31 -16.57 20.87
C GLY A 542 12.99 -17.94 20.79
N THR A 543 13.92 -18.16 21.72
CA THR A 543 14.67 -19.42 21.81
C THR A 543 13.83 -20.47 22.51
N LEU A 544 13.69 -21.64 21.89
CA LEU A 544 13.05 -22.79 22.50
C LEU A 544 13.99 -23.48 23.51
N THR A 545 13.52 -23.70 24.74
CA THR A 545 14.25 -24.45 25.78
C THR A 545 14.13 -25.97 25.59
N GLY A 546 14.96 -26.74 26.30
CA GLY A 546 14.82 -28.20 26.39
C GLY A 546 13.51 -28.68 27.02
N GLN A 547 12.77 -27.79 27.71
CA GLN A 547 11.47 -28.07 28.32
C GLN A 547 10.30 -27.65 27.40
N GLY A 548 10.57 -27.12 26.20
CA GLY A 548 9.55 -26.71 25.23
C GLY A 548 9.01 -25.28 25.42
N GLU A 549 9.55 -24.53 26.38
CA GLU A 549 9.20 -23.13 26.62
C GLU A 549 9.91 -22.18 25.65
N ILE A 550 9.40 -20.95 25.48
CA ILE A 550 10.03 -19.90 24.68
C ILE A 550 10.57 -18.81 25.61
N THR A 551 11.89 -18.67 25.68
CA THR A 551 12.53 -17.55 26.39
C THR A 551 12.58 -16.30 25.52
N ASP A 552 12.36 -15.13 26.11
CA ASP A 552 12.45 -13.84 25.43
C ASP A 552 13.89 -13.60 24.92
N PRO A 553 14.09 -13.40 23.59
CA PRO A 553 15.42 -13.30 22.98
C PRO A 553 16.23 -12.09 23.44
N LEU A 554 15.65 -11.15 24.20
CA LEU A 554 16.36 -9.98 24.76
C LEU A 554 16.98 -10.22 26.15
N VAL A 555 16.67 -11.32 26.86
CA VAL A 555 17.16 -11.59 28.23
C VAL A 555 18.69 -11.49 28.32
N ALA A 556 19.41 -12.18 27.42
CA ALA A 556 20.88 -12.20 27.40
C ALA A 556 21.53 -10.83 27.09
N ASP A 557 20.76 -9.84 26.64
CA ASP A 557 21.19 -8.46 26.47
C ASP A 557 20.89 -7.61 27.72
N ARG A 558 19.73 -7.83 28.38
CA ARG A 558 19.36 -7.21 29.67
C ARG A 558 20.38 -7.55 30.76
N ASP A 559 20.68 -8.84 30.93
CA ASP A 559 21.51 -9.33 32.04
C ASP A 559 22.94 -8.75 31.97
N ARG A 560 23.44 -8.53 30.74
CA ARG A 560 24.74 -7.90 30.50
C ARG A 560 24.76 -6.43 30.92
N ALA A 561 23.68 -5.69 30.71
CA ALA A 561 23.56 -4.32 31.18
C ALA A 561 23.61 -4.23 32.72
N VAL A 562 22.92 -5.14 33.42
CA VAL A 562 22.95 -5.21 34.90
C VAL A 562 24.36 -5.52 35.42
N SER A 563 25.02 -6.53 34.83
CA SER A 563 26.41 -6.92 35.19
C SER A 563 27.49 -5.89 34.82
N GLY A 564 27.13 -4.84 34.06
CA GLY A 564 28.05 -3.77 33.63
C GLY A 564 28.29 -2.68 34.68
N THR A 565 27.61 -2.73 35.83
CA THR A 565 27.78 -1.76 36.92
C THR A 565 29.17 -1.95 37.56
N PRO A 566 30.05 -0.93 37.60
CA PRO A 566 31.38 -1.08 38.18
C PRO A 566 31.30 -1.30 39.70
N SER A 567 32.00 -2.32 40.19
CA SER A 567 32.35 -2.43 41.61
C SER A 567 33.26 -1.26 41.99
N THR A 568 32.90 -0.56 43.06
CA THR A 568 33.61 0.59 43.65
C THR A 568 35.05 0.28 44.06
#